data_AF-A0A1I5DVL6-F1
#
_entry.id   AF-A0A1I5DVL6-F1
#
_cell.length_a   1.000
_cell.length_b   1.000
_cell.length_c   1.000
_cell.angle_alpha   90.00
_cell.angle_beta   90.00
_cell.angle_gamma   90.00
#
_symmetry.space_group_name_H-M   'P 1'
#
loop_
_entity.id
_entity.type
_entity.pdbx_description
1 polymer ?
#
loop_
_entity_poly.entity_id
_entity_poly.type
_entity_poly.pdbx_seq_one_letter_code
_entity_poly.pdbx_strand_id
1 'polypeptide(L)'
;MQVKLVAALAATGILVSACGDKDAQRAQADANAVGFVPPSVTSRLDFGASMERRFRTLDRNGDDRVTKDELPSPNTRIKAFDRNKDGVITAIEWSEGTLAWFDRMDLNHDGTVTSEERAESRKR
;
A
#
# COMPACT_ATOMS: atom_id res chain seq x y z
N MET A 1 -51.28 52.65 0.43
CA MET A 1 -50.95 52.18 1.80
C MET A 1 -49.51 51.69 1.79
N GLN A 2 -48.54 52.58 2.07
CA GLN A 2 -47.84 52.71 3.38
C GLN A 2 -47.01 51.44 3.69
N VAL A 3 -45.81 51.27 3.10
CA VAL A 3 -44.45 51.64 3.60
C VAL A 3 -44.09 51.05 4.98
N LYS A 4 -43.08 50.16 5.04
CA LYS A 4 -41.82 50.18 5.84
C LYS A 4 -40.93 49.04 5.30
N LEU A 5 -39.90 49.23 4.47
CA LEU A 5 -38.54 49.73 4.74
C LEU A 5 -37.96 49.34 6.12
N VAL A 6 -37.16 48.28 6.16
CA VAL A 6 -35.92 48.22 6.95
C VAL A 6 -34.87 47.54 6.09
N ALA A 7 -33.92 48.35 5.62
CA ALA A 7 -32.65 47.90 5.08
C ALA A 7 -31.70 47.63 6.25
N ALA A 8 -30.95 46.53 6.18
CA ALA A 8 -29.65 46.43 6.81
C ALA A 8 -28.80 45.47 5.98
N LEU A 9 -27.99 46.05 5.08
CA LEU A 9 -26.77 45.44 4.58
C LEU A 9 -25.92 45.03 5.79
N ALA A 10 -25.55 43.75 5.88
CA ALA A 10 -24.34 43.34 6.58
C ALA A 10 -23.51 42.51 5.61
N ALA A 11 -22.82 43.21 4.71
CA ALA A 11 -21.61 42.71 4.10
C ALA A 11 -20.52 42.69 5.19
N THR A 12 -20.42 41.59 5.92
CA THR A 12 -19.39 41.31 6.94
C THR A 12 -19.11 39.80 6.90
N GLY A 13 -17.94 39.30 6.53
CA GLY A 13 -16.71 39.91 6.07
C GLY A 13 -15.88 38.82 5.41
N ILE A 14 -15.37 39.10 4.21
CA ILE A 14 -14.15 38.47 3.74
C ILE A 14 -13.04 39.26 4.43
N LEU A 15 -12.30 38.63 5.36
CA LEU A 15 -10.86 38.82 5.63
C LEU A 15 -10.45 38.36 7.06
N VAL A 16 -9.40 37.52 7.09
CA VAL A 16 -8.48 37.18 8.21
C VAL A 16 -8.97 36.19 9.29
N SER A 17 -8.65 34.91 9.08
CA SER A 17 -7.77 34.15 9.99
C SER A 17 -7.26 32.88 9.29
N ALA A 18 -6.33 33.07 8.35
CA ALA A 18 -5.40 32.00 8.00
C ALA A 18 -4.27 32.06 9.03
N CYS A 19 -3.99 30.93 9.71
CA CYS A 19 -3.00 30.71 10.79
C CYS A 19 -3.56 30.83 12.22
N GLY A 20 -4.24 29.78 12.69
CA GLY A 20 -4.61 29.65 14.12
C GLY A 20 -4.88 28.21 14.55
N ASP A 21 -5.58 27.43 13.72
CA ASP A 21 -6.07 26.11 14.14
C ASP A 21 -5.49 24.92 13.35
N LYS A 22 -4.47 25.13 12.50
CA LYS A 22 -3.90 24.01 11.72
C LYS A 22 -3.29 22.94 12.61
N ASP A 23 -2.61 23.34 13.68
CA ASP A 23 -1.94 22.39 14.58
C ASP A 23 -2.94 21.68 15.50
N ALA A 24 -4.00 22.37 15.94
CA ALA A 24 -5.10 21.77 16.68
C ALA A 24 -5.94 20.81 15.81
N GLN A 25 -6.23 21.18 14.55
CA GLN A 25 -6.91 20.32 13.58
C GLN A 25 -6.06 19.12 13.17
N ARG A 26 -4.75 19.29 13.01
CA ARG A 26 -3.79 18.18 12.79
C ARG A 26 -3.73 17.26 14.00
N ALA A 27 -3.58 17.79 15.21
CA ALA A 27 -3.57 16.99 16.43
C ALA A 27 -4.88 16.20 16.62
N GLN A 28 -6.03 16.80 16.28
CA GLN A 28 -7.32 16.11 16.31
C GLN A 28 -7.43 15.05 15.20
N ALA A 29 -6.95 15.33 13.98
CA ALA A 29 -6.92 14.36 12.89
C ALA A 29 -5.98 13.18 13.19
N ASP A 30 -4.80 13.46 13.75
CA ASP A 30 -3.83 12.46 14.20
C ASP A 30 -4.44 11.60 15.32
N ALA A 31 -5.11 12.21 16.31
CA ALA A 31 -5.85 11.50 17.35
C ALA A 31 -6.96 10.60 16.79
N ASN A 32 -7.69 11.06 15.78
CA ASN A 32 -8.72 10.27 15.10
C ASN A 32 -8.14 9.16 14.19
N ALA A 33 -6.89 9.31 13.73
CA ALA A 33 -6.19 8.35 12.90
C ALA A 33 -5.48 7.25 13.70
N VAL A 34 -5.40 7.36 15.03
CA VAL A 34 -4.79 6.34 15.90
C VAL A 34 -5.50 4.99 15.67
N GLY A 35 -4.76 4.02 15.14
CA GLY A 35 -5.26 2.66 14.87
C GLY A 35 -6.09 2.51 13.59
N PHE A 36 -6.30 3.60 12.84
CA PHE A 36 -6.93 3.52 11.53
C PHE A 36 -5.92 3.06 10.48
N VAL A 37 -6.12 1.86 9.94
CA VAL A 37 -5.41 1.37 8.76
C VAL A 37 -6.40 1.41 7.60
N PRO A 38 -6.17 2.24 6.56
CA PRO A 38 -7.08 2.29 5.43
C PRO A 38 -7.10 0.93 4.71
N PRO A 39 -8.29 0.47 4.26
CA PRO A 39 -8.37 -0.77 3.52
C PRO A 39 -7.59 -0.63 2.22
N SER A 40 -6.86 -1.69 1.86
CA SER A 40 -6.06 -1.72 0.64
C SER A 40 -6.64 -2.74 -0.31
N VAL A 41 -6.79 -2.37 -1.58
CA VAL A 41 -7.07 -3.33 -2.66
C VAL A 41 -5.85 -3.32 -3.59
N THR A 42 -5.30 -4.49 -3.87
CA THR A 42 -4.15 -4.63 -4.77
C THR A 42 -4.53 -5.57 -5.90
N SER A 43 -4.51 -5.07 -7.14
CA SER A 43 -4.76 -5.92 -8.31
C SER A 43 -3.59 -6.87 -8.56
N ARG A 44 -3.84 -7.96 -9.30
CA ARG A 44 -2.77 -8.88 -9.74
C ARG A 44 -1.65 -8.16 -10.48
N LEU A 45 -1.99 -7.20 -11.35
CA LEU A 45 -1.00 -6.44 -12.13
C LEU A 45 -0.11 -5.59 -11.22
N ASP A 46 -0.72 -4.87 -10.27
CA ASP A 46 0.03 -4.01 -9.34
C ASP A 46 0.91 -4.84 -8.41
N PHE A 47 0.42 -6.00 -7.99
CA PHE A 47 1.19 -6.94 -7.18
C PHE A 47 2.41 -7.45 -7.96
N GLY A 48 2.22 -7.91 -9.20
CA GLY A 48 3.30 -8.35 -10.08
C GLY A 48 4.34 -7.26 -10.32
N ALA A 49 3.91 -6.03 -10.65
CA ALA A 49 4.81 -4.90 -10.86
C ALA A 49 5.59 -4.51 -9.58
N SER A 50 4.97 -4.67 -8.40
CA SER A 50 5.64 -4.43 -7.12
C SER A 50 6.68 -5.50 -6.81
N MET A 51 6.38 -6.76 -7.14
CA MET A 51 7.31 -7.88 -6.97
C MET A 51 8.47 -7.80 -7.96
N GLU A 52 8.24 -7.38 -9.21
CA GLU A 52 9.29 -7.14 -10.19
C GLU A 52 10.29 -6.07 -9.72
N ARG A 53 9.79 -4.92 -9.23
CA ARG A 53 10.66 -3.90 -8.64
C ARG A 53 11.50 -4.44 -7.49
N ARG A 54 10.94 -5.36 -6.70
CA ARG A 54 11.65 -6.00 -5.59
C ARG A 54 12.72 -6.96 -6.09
N PHE A 55 12.46 -7.74 -7.13
CA PHE A 55 13.46 -8.58 -7.79
C PHE A 55 14.66 -7.74 -8.22
N ARG A 56 14.41 -6.67 -8.97
CA ARG A 56 15.43 -5.73 -9.47
C ARG A 56 16.19 -5.00 -8.35
N THR A 57 15.60 -4.88 -7.17
CA THR A 57 16.28 -4.29 -6.00
C THR A 57 17.22 -5.29 -5.31
N LEU A 58 16.94 -6.59 -5.45
CA LEU A 58 17.74 -7.67 -4.90
C LEU A 58 18.88 -8.04 -5.84
N ASP A 59 18.60 -8.18 -7.13
CA ASP A 59 19.57 -8.38 -8.21
C ASP A 59 20.43 -7.10 -8.34
N ARG A 60 21.51 -7.05 -7.55
CA ARG A 60 22.39 -5.87 -7.48
C ARG A 60 23.46 -5.92 -8.56
N ASN A 61 23.86 -7.12 -8.95
CA ASN A 61 24.88 -7.33 -9.98
C ASN A 61 24.29 -7.27 -11.41
N GLY A 62 22.97 -7.32 -11.56
CA GLY A 62 22.25 -7.16 -12.81
C GLY A 62 22.30 -8.40 -13.71
N ASP A 63 22.33 -9.59 -13.12
CA ASP A 63 22.47 -10.86 -13.86
C ASP A 63 21.13 -11.62 -14.05
N ASP A 64 20.00 -10.95 -13.76
CA ASP A 64 18.64 -11.50 -13.81
C ASP A 64 18.49 -12.76 -12.95
N ARG A 65 19.28 -12.85 -11.87
CA ARG A 65 19.19 -13.88 -10.84
C ARG A 65 19.31 -13.21 -9.47
N VAL A 66 18.77 -13.88 -8.46
CA VAL A 66 18.95 -13.47 -7.07
C VAL A 66 19.63 -14.60 -6.31
N THR A 67 20.83 -14.33 -5.84
CA THR A 67 21.63 -15.29 -5.06
C THR A 67 21.48 -15.07 -3.56
N LYS A 68 22.02 -15.99 -2.75
CA LYS A 68 21.94 -15.93 -1.29
C LYS A 68 22.63 -14.70 -0.68
N ASP A 69 23.69 -14.22 -1.31
CA ASP A 69 24.44 -13.03 -0.89
C ASP A 69 23.69 -11.72 -1.18
N GLU A 70 22.75 -11.73 -2.12
CA GLU A 70 21.93 -10.58 -2.47
C GLU A 70 20.70 -10.42 -1.56
N LEU A 71 20.28 -11.52 -0.91
CA LEU A 71 19.16 -11.51 0.03
C LEU A 71 19.48 -10.69 1.29
N PRO A 72 18.53 -9.89 1.80
CA PRO A 72 18.72 -9.12 3.03
C PRO A 72 18.83 -10.01 4.27
N SER A 73 18.32 -11.24 4.22
CA SER A 73 18.42 -12.23 5.29
C SER A 73 18.33 -13.66 4.72
N PRO A 74 18.99 -14.66 5.34
CA PRO A 74 18.89 -16.06 4.91
C PRO A 74 17.49 -16.67 5.02
N ASN A 75 16.65 -16.14 5.92
CA ASN A 75 15.30 -16.66 6.23
C ASN A 75 14.17 -15.83 5.60
N THR A 76 14.42 -15.22 4.44
CA THR A 76 13.38 -14.48 3.73
C THR A 76 12.35 -15.44 3.14
N ARG A 77 11.08 -15.01 3.12
CA ARG A 77 10.00 -15.74 2.42
C ARG A 77 10.29 -15.92 0.92
N ILE A 78 11.11 -15.04 0.35
CA ILE A 78 11.55 -15.07 -1.04
C ILE A 78 12.35 -16.34 -1.36
N LYS A 79 13.09 -16.90 -0.39
CA LYS A 79 13.81 -18.16 -0.59
C LYS A 79 12.88 -19.33 -0.96
N ALA A 80 11.58 -19.24 -0.65
CA ALA A 80 10.60 -20.24 -1.08
C ALA A 80 10.36 -20.23 -2.60
N PHE A 81 10.88 -19.25 -3.34
CA PHE A 81 10.74 -19.17 -4.80
C PHE A 81 11.78 -20.05 -5.52
N ASP A 82 12.90 -20.39 -4.86
CA ASP A 82 13.90 -21.36 -5.35
C ASP A 82 13.28 -22.77 -5.36
N ARG A 83 12.65 -23.15 -6.47
CA ARG A 83 11.87 -24.40 -6.57
C ARG A 83 12.77 -25.58 -6.83
N ASN A 84 13.80 -25.38 -7.66
CA ASN A 84 14.77 -26.42 -8.00
C ASN A 84 15.81 -26.62 -6.88
N LYS A 85 15.88 -25.70 -5.91
CA LYS A 85 16.78 -25.73 -4.74
C LYS A 85 18.25 -25.64 -5.12
N ASP A 86 18.56 -25.00 -6.23
CA ASP A 86 19.95 -24.79 -6.66
C ASP A 86 20.63 -23.62 -5.92
N GLY A 87 19.85 -22.86 -5.12
CA GLY A 87 20.34 -21.73 -4.33
C GLY A 87 20.35 -20.41 -5.08
N VAL A 88 19.79 -20.36 -6.28
CA VAL A 88 19.63 -19.19 -7.14
C VAL A 88 18.15 -19.05 -7.47
N ILE A 89 17.62 -17.83 -7.40
CA ILE A 89 16.24 -17.57 -7.83
C ILE A 89 16.30 -16.90 -9.19
N THR A 90 15.83 -17.61 -10.21
CA THR A 90 15.75 -17.07 -11.57
C THR A 90 14.53 -16.16 -11.74
N ALA A 91 14.52 -15.30 -12.76
CA ALA A 91 13.36 -14.48 -13.10
C ALA A 91 12.08 -15.31 -13.37
N ILE A 92 12.22 -16.52 -13.92
CA ILE A 92 11.10 -17.44 -14.17
C ILE A 92 10.51 -17.92 -12.83
N GLU A 93 11.36 -18.44 -11.96
CA GLU A 93 10.94 -18.89 -10.62
C GLU A 93 10.36 -17.76 -9.78
N TRP A 94 10.91 -16.56 -9.94
CA TRP A 94 10.38 -15.37 -9.31
C TRP A 94 8.95 -15.06 -9.77
N SER A 95 8.72 -15.07 -11.08
CA SER A 95 7.40 -14.83 -11.68
C SER A 95 6.37 -15.88 -11.23
N GLU A 96 6.73 -17.15 -11.30
CA GLU A 96 5.85 -18.25 -10.88
C GLU A 96 5.58 -18.23 -9.37
N GLY A 97 6.61 -17.98 -8.56
CA GLY A 97 6.47 -17.82 -7.11
C GLY A 97 5.59 -16.63 -6.74
N THR A 98 5.71 -15.53 -7.48
CA THR A 98 4.87 -14.33 -7.33
C THR A 98 3.41 -14.64 -7.62
N LEU A 99 3.12 -15.32 -8.73
CA LEU A 99 1.75 -15.71 -9.09
C LEU A 99 1.15 -16.67 -8.05
N ALA A 100 1.89 -17.72 -7.67
CA ALA A 100 1.44 -18.67 -6.66
C ALA A 100 1.20 -18.01 -5.29
N TRP A 101 2.00 -17.00 -4.95
CA TRP A 101 1.80 -16.24 -3.72
C TRP A 101 0.54 -15.38 -3.81
N PHE A 102 0.31 -14.70 -4.93
CA PHE A 102 -0.90 -13.94 -5.16
C PHE A 102 -2.15 -14.82 -5.01
N ASP A 103 -2.17 -15.97 -5.69
CA ASP A 103 -3.29 -16.92 -5.65
C ASP A 103 -3.58 -17.46 -4.24
N ARG A 104 -2.57 -17.51 -3.36
CA ARG A 104 -2.74 -17.89 -1.94
C ARG A 104 -3.36 -16.77 -1.09
N MET A 105 -3.20 -15.52 -1.51
CA MET A 105 -3.72 -14.35 -0.80
C MET A 105 -5.10 -13.93 -1.30
N ASP A 106 -5.39 -14.12 -2.57
CA ASP A 106 -6.70 -13.90 -3.21
C ASP A 106 -7.62 -15.07 -2.85
N LEU A 107 -8.31 -14.96 -1.71
CA LEU A 107 -9.06 -16.07 -1.10
C LEU A 107 -10.40 -16.30 -1.79
N ASN A 108 -10.98 -15.24 -2.34
CA ASN A 108 -12.25 -15.31 -3.08
C ASN A 108 -12.03 -15.47 -4.60
N HIS A 109 -10.79 -15.40 -5.08
CA HIS A 109 -10.40 -15.54 -6.48
C HIS A 109 -11.00 -14.48 -7.41
N ASP A 110 -11.12 -13.24 -6.93
CA ASP A 110 -11.65 -12.12 -7.71
C ASP A 110 -10.56 -11.34 -8.50
N GLY A 111 -9.30 -11.77 -8.39
CA GLY A 111 -8.17 -11.14 -9.07
C GLY A 111 -7.62 -9.90 -8.36
N THR A 112 -8.07 -9.64 -7.13
CA THR A 112 -7.54 -8.63 -6.23
C THR A 112 -7.22 -9.23 -4.86
N VAL A 113 -6.37 -8.54 -4.10
CA VAL A 113 -6.10 -8.88 -2.69
C VAL A 113 -6.47 -7.70 -1.83
N THR A 114 -7.46 -7.92 -0.97
CA THR A 114 -7.89 -6.94 0.02
C THR A 114 -7.03 -6.96 1.30
N SER A 115 -7.13 -5.93 2.12
CA SER A 115 -6.50 -5.87 3.45
C SER A 115 -6.96 -7.01 4.35
N GLU A 116 -8.23 -7.36 4.24
CA GLU A 116 -8.94 -8.39 4.99
C GLU A 116 -8.42 -9.77 4.61
N GLU A 117 -8.36 -10.08 3.31
CA GLU A 117 -7.83 -11.36 2.82
C GLU A 117 -6.35 -11.51 3.14
N ARG A 118 -5.56 -10.43 3.01
CA ARG A 118 -4.16 -10.44 3.44
C ARG A 118 -4.02 -10.69 4.93
N ALA A 119 -4.93 -10.17 5.76
CA ALA A 119 -4.92 -10.42 7.20
C ALA A 119 -5.28 -11.87 7.53
N GLU A 120 -6.26 -12.44 6.82
CA GLU A 120 -6.69 -13.82 7.00
C GLU A 120 -5.63 -14.82 6.52
N SER A 121 -5.02 -14.57 5.36
CA SER A 121 -3.91 -15.38 4.82
C SER A 121 -2.73 -15.49 5.80
N ARG A 122 -2.52 -14.50 6.68
CA ARG A 122 -1.46 -14.54 7.72
C ARG A 122 -1.81 -15.39 8.94
N LYS A 123 -3.09 -15.72 9.17
CA LYS A 123 -3.53 -16.52 10.32
C LYS A 123 -3.44 -18.04 10.07
N ARG A 124 -3.34 -18.42 8.80
CA ARG A 124 -3.15 -19.81 8.35
C ARG A 124 -1.69 -20.25 8.54
#